data_AF-A0A940UUF1-F1
#
_entry.id   AF-A0A940UUF1-F1
#
_cell.length_a   1.000
_cell.length_b   1.000
_cell.length_c   1.000
_cell.angle_alpha   90.00
_cell.angle_beta   90.00
_cell.angle_gamma   90.00
#
_symmetry.space_group_name_H-M   'P 1'
#
loop_
_entity.id
_entity.type
_entity.pdbx_description
1 polymer ?
#
loop_
_entity_poly.entity_id
_entity_poly.type
_entity_poly.pdbx_seq_one_letter_code
_entity_poly.pdbx_strand_id
1 'polypeptide(L)'
;MKKSVIFSVVAVFFTCMLGITAGHAAGPEDACAFFTKPDAESLLNAKVASQKSQKVSAPAGNLCTYNFKIKGSTYSVKIKLSSSEEIKAEGIFASARDVFDRQKKARMASADSAKKMRMIPALGDEA
;
A
#
# COMPACT_ATOMS: atom_id res chain seq x y z
N MET A 1 -6.21 32.84 40.62
CA MET A 1 -5.25 31.80 40.18
C MET A 1 -5.88 30.42 39.94
N LYS A 2 -6.76 29.88 40.81
CA LYS A 2 -7.38 28.55 40.63
C LYS A 2 -8.19 28.34 39.32
N LYS A 3 -8.91 29.35 38.83
CA LYS A 3 -9.73 29.23 37.61
C LYS A 3 -8.90 29.09 36.32
N SER A 4 -7.72 29.71 36.27
CA SER A 4 -6.86 29.71 35.08
C SER A 4 -6.10 28.39 34.88
N VAL A 5 -5.78 27.69 35.98
CA VAL A 5 -5.17 26.34 35.93
C VAL A 5 -6.17 25.30 35.42
N ILE A 6 -7.45 25.40 35.82
CA ILE A 6 -8.50 24.49 35.36
C ILE A 6 -8.72 24.62 33.84
N PHE A 7 -8.73 25.85 33.31
CA PHE A 7 -8.85 26.07 31.87
C PHE A 7 -7.67 25.49 31.07
N SER A 8 -6.45 25.56 31.62
CA SER A 8 -5.26 25.00 30.96
C SER A 8 -5.26 23.47 30.95
N VAL A 9 -5.70 22.83 32.04
CA VAL A 9 -5.81 21.36 32.10
C VAL A 9 -6.89 20.83 31.16
N VAL A 10 -8.03 21.52 31.05
CA VAL A 10 -9.12 21.14 30.12
C VAL A 10 -8.68 21.31 28.66
N ALA A 11 -7.94 22.37 28.33
CA ALA A 11 -7.43 22.60 26.97
C ALA A 11 -6.39 21.54 26.53
N VAL A 12 -5.52 21.11 27.45
CA VAL A 12 -4.54 20.03 27.20
C VAL A 12 -5.23 18.68 27.05
N PHE A 13 -6.29 18.40 27.82
CA PHE A 13 -7.06 17.17 27.67
C PHE A 13 -7.83 17.10 26.34
N PHE A 14 -8.37 18.25 25.88
CA PHE A 14 -9.10 18.33 24.61
C PHE A 14 -8.18 18.18 23.39
N THR A 15 -6.94 18.65 23.49
CA THR A 15 -5.93 18.49 22.42
C THR A 15 -5.37 17.06 22.34
N CYS A 16 -5.25 16.34 23.46
CA CYS A 16 -4.87 14.93 23.45
C CYS A 16 -5.92 14.01 22.81
N MET A 17 -7.21 14.33 22.92
CA MET A 17 -8.28 13.50 22.33
C MET A 17 -8.41 13.66 20.81
N LEU A 18 -7.91 14.75 20.23
CA LEU A 18 -7.90 14.99 18.79
C LEU A 18 -6.72 14.30 18.06
N GLY A 19 -5.78 13.71 18.81
CA GLY A 19 -4.59 13.03 18.26
C GLY A 19 -4.80 11.55 17.91
N ILE A 20 -5.96 10.96 18.23
CA ILE A 20 -6.27 9.60 17.81
C ILE A 20 -6.72 9.67 16.35
N THR A 21 -5.75 9.72 15.44
CA THR A 21 -5.99 9.38 14.04
C THR A 21 -6.52 7.95 14.05
N ALA A 22 -7.83 7.80 13.82
CA ALA A 22 -8.43 6.51 13.56
C ALA A 22 -7.57 5.82 12.51
N GLY A 23 -6.90 4.74 12.92
CA GLY A 23 -6.33 3.77 12.00
C GLY A 23 -7.51 3.23 11.19
N HIS A 24 -7.80 3.88 10.07
CA HIS A 24 -8.77 3.39 9.13
C HIS A 24 -8.25 2.04 8.68
N ALA A 25 -9.08 1.00 8.78
CA ALA A 25 -8.84 -0.24 8.07
C ALA A 25 -8.47 0.15 6.63
N ALA A 26 -7.33 -0.34 6.14
CA ALA A 26 -6.82 -0.02 4.81
C ALA A 26 -7.95 -0.31 3.80
N GLY A 27 -8.60 0.75 3.33
CA GLY A 27 -9.60 0.66 2.28
C GLY A 27 -8.93 0.21 0.98
N PRO A 28 -9.71 -0.04 -0.08
CA PRO A 28 -9.15 -0.42 -1.38
C PRO A 28 -8.06 0.59 -1.79
N GLU A 29 -6.83 0.11 -1.90
CA GLU A 29 -5.67 0.99 -2.06
C GLU A 29 -5.72 1.71 -3.42
N ASP A 30 -5.64 3.05 -3.41
CA ASP A 30 -5.66 3.85 -4.62
C ASP A 30 -4.29 3.81 -5.32
N ALA A 31 -4.21 3.07 -6.42
CA ALA A 31 -3.02 2.96 -7.24
C ALA A 31 -2.50 4.33 -7.74
N CYS A 32 -3.38 5.32 -7.94
CA CYS A 32 -2.99 6.66 -8.36
C CYS A 32 -2.45 7.53 -7.21
N ALA A 33 -2.76 7.18 -5.97
CA ALA A 33 -2.18 7.80 -4.78
C ALA A 33 -0.80 7.21 -4.45
N PHE A 34 -0.61 5.91 -4.74
CA PHE A 34 0.67 5.23 -4.50
C PHE A 34 1.77 5.67 -5.48
N PHE A 35 1.44 5.77 -6.78
CA PHE A 35 2.35 6.29 -7.79
C PHE A 35 1.71 7.52 -8.40
N THR A 36 2.20 8.71 -8.08
CA THR A 36 1.49 9.95 -8.37
C THR A 36 1.75 10.45 -9.79
N LYS A 37 0.97 11.44 -10.24
CA LYS A 37 1.21 12.11 -11.53
C LYS A 37 2.62 12.72 -11.62
N PRO A 38 3.15 13.45 -10.61
CA PRO A 38 4.55 13.88 -10.59
C PRO A 38 5.56 12.74 -10.78
N ASP A 39 5.35 11.59 -10.12
CA ASP A 39 6.24 10.44 -10.25
C ASP A 39 6.25 9.93 -11.70
N ALA A 40 5.06 9.83 -12.31
CA ALA A 40 4.91 9.45 -13.72
C ALA A 40 5.58 10.44 -14.68
N GLU A 41 5.44 11.75 -14.42
CA GLU A 41 6.05 12.81 -15.23
C GLU A 41 7.58 12.78 -15.14
N SER A 42 8.12 12.53 -13.95
CA SER A 42 9.56 12.42 -13.74
C SER A 42 10.16 11.19 -14.42
N LEU A 43 9.45 10.05 -14.42
CA LEU A 43 9.88 8.81 -15.05
C LEU A 43 10.15 8.96 -16.56
N LEU A 44 9.26 9.66 -17.26
CA LEU A 44 9.38 9.87 -18.72
C LEU A 44 9.89 11.27 -19.11
N ASN A 45 10.22 12.11 -18.12
CA ASN A 45 10.54 13.52 -18.29
C ASN A 45 9.58 14.24 -19.27
N ALA A 46 8.28 13.95 -19.12
CA ALA A 46 7.23 14.40 -20.03
C ALA A 46 5.94 14.65 -19.25
N LYS A 47 5.08 15.54 -19.77
CA LYS A 47 3.78 15.83 -19.13
C LYS A 47 2.76 14.74 -19.43
N VAL A 48 2.03 14.34 -18.38
CA VAL A 48 0.91 13.41 -18.52
C VAL A 48 -0.22 14.11 -19.28
N ALA A 49 -0.62 13.52 -20.40
CA ALA A 49 -1.73 13.99 -21.23
C ALA A 49 -3.09 13.58 -20.66
N SER A 50 -3.18 12.38 -20.07
CA SER A 50 -4.39 11.93 -19.36
C SER A 50 -4.07 10.89 -18.29
N GLN A 51 -4.89 10.86 -17.25
CA GLN A 51 -4.81 9.91 -16.15
C GLN A 51 -6.15 9.20 -16.01
N LYS A 52 -6.13 7.88 -15.79
CA LYS A 52 -7.33 7.08 -15.57
C LYS A 52 -7.11 6.09 -14.44
N SER A 53 -8.01 6.09 -13.46
CA SER A 53 -8.14 5.05 -12.44
C SER A 53 -9.25 4.07 -12.84
N GLN A 54 -9.02 2.77 -12.68
CA GLN A 54 -10.03 1.75 -12.94
C GLN A 54 -9.79 0.50 -12.08
N LYS A 55 -10.87 -0.19 -11.70
CA LYS A 55 -10.77 -1.53 -11.13
C LYS A 55 -10.51 -2.56 -12.23
N VAL A 56 -9.71 -3.57 -11.93
CA VAL A 56 -9.36 -4.69 -12.82
C VAL A 56 -9.55 -6.01 -12.07
N SER A 57 -9.82 -7.08 -12.80
CA SER A 57 -10.26 -8.37 -12.25
C SER A 57 -9.34 -9.54 -12.63
N ALA A 58 -8.07 -9.26 -12.95
CA ALA A 58 -7.07 -10.29 -13.25
C ALA A 58 -5.63 -9.72 -13.32
N PRO A 59 -4.81 -9.81 -12.27
CA PRO A 59 -5.22 -9.98 -10.87
C PRO A 59 -6.23 -8.93 -10.39
N ALA A 60 -7.03 -9.21 -9.38
CA ALA A 60 -8.02 -8.27 -8.85
C ALA A 60 -7.29 -7.08 -8.24
N GLY A 61 -7.77 -5.87 -8.48
CA GLY A 61 -7.21 -4.67 -7.85
C GLY A 61 -7.48 -3.38 -8.61
N ASN A 62 -6.71 -2.35 -8.29
CA ASN A 62 -6.82 -1.01 -8.84
C ASN A 62 -5.68 -0.76 -9.85
N LEU A 63 -6.03 -0.23 -11.03
CA LEU A 63 -5.09 0.16 -12.06
C LEU A 63 -5.13 1.67 -12.26
N CYS A 64 -3.97 2.31 -12.13
CA CYS A 64 -3.75 3.68 -12.57
C CYS A 64 -2.99 3.70 -13.90
N THR A 65 -3.51 4.40 -14.90
CA THR A 65 -2.87 4.58 -16.20
C THR A 65 -2.56 6.05 -16.45
N TYR A 66 -1.31 6.35 -16.79
CA TYR A 66 -0.82 7.67 -17.20
C TYR A 66 -0.47 7.61 -18.68
N ASN A 67 -1.15 8.41 -19.50
CA ASN A 67 -0.86 8.50 -20.93
C ASN A 67 -0.03 9.75 -21.22
N PHE A 68 0.92 9.62 -22.15
CA PHE A 68 1.83 10.67 -22.56
C PHE A 68 1.80 10.81 -24.07
N LYS A 69 1.99 12.04 -24.55
CA LYS A 69 2.28 12.31 -25.96
C LYS A 69 3.70 12.83 -26.06
N ILE A 70 4.60 12.01 -26.62
CA ILE A 70 6.02 12.34 -26.74
C ILE A 70 6.37 12.27 -28.22
N LYS A 71 6.77 13.43 -28.80
CA LYS A 71 7.19 13.55 -30.21
C LYS A 71 6.20 12.92 -31.21
N GLY A 72 4.90 13.09 -30.98
CA GLY A 72 3.84 12.56 -31.85
C GLY A 72 3.46 11.10 -31.60
N SER A 73 4.15 10.38 -30.72
CA SER A 73 3.81 9.02 -30.31
C SER A 73 3.11 9.01 -28.95
N THR A 74 2.24 8.00 -28.74
CA THR A 74 1.51 7.80 -27.49
C THR A 74 2.21 6.74 -26.66
N TYR A 75 2.50 7.07 -25.39
CA TYR A 75 3.06 6.15 -24.41
C TYR A 75 2.12 6.03 -23.21
N SER A 76 2.14 4.89 -22.53
CA SER A 76 1.35 4.70 -21.31
C SER A 76 2.17 4.05 -20.21
N VAL A 77 2.17 4.63 -19.02
CA VAL A 77 2.64 3.99 -17.78
C VAL A 77 1.42 3.45 -17.03
N LYS A 78 1.45 2.17 -16.67
CA LYS A 78 0.35 1.48 -15.99
C LYS A 78 0.85 0.90 -14.68
N ILE A 79 0.26 1.34 -13.57
CA ILE A 79 0.53 0.84 -12.23
C ILE A 79 -0.69 0.05 -11.79
N LYS A 80 -0.47 -1.21 -11.46
CA LYS A 80 -1.50 -2.10 -10.94
C LYS A 80 -1.17 -2.43 -9.49
N LEU A 81 -2.12 -2.18 -8.62
CA LEU A 81 -2.05 -2.48 -7.20
C LEU A 81 -3.14 -3.48 -6.86
N SER A 82 -2.75 -4.60 -6.29
CA SER A 82 -3.59 -5.75 -6.00
C SER A 82 -3.28 -6.21 -4.59
N SER A 83 -4.29 -6.25 -3.71
CA SER A 83 -4.08 -6.73 -2.35
C SER A 83 -3.98 -8.26 -2.31
N SER A 84 -3.34 -8.82 -1.27
CA SER A 84 -3.26 -10.27 -1.10
C SER A 84 -4.65 -10.90 -0.92
N GLU A 85 -5.60 -10.21 -0.28
CA GLU A 85 -6.99 -10.64 -0.15
C GLU A 85 -7.70 -10.67 -1.50
N GLU A 86 -7.52 -9.63 -2.33
CA GLU A 86 -8.08 -9.55 -3.69
C GLU A 86 -7.54 -10.68 -4.57
N ILE A 87 -6.23 -10.90 -4.53
CA ILE A 87 -5.56 -11.98 -5.29
C ILE A 87 -6.04 -13.36 -4.80
N LYS A 88 -6.12 -13.57 -3.49
CA LYS A 88 -6.57 -14.82 -2.90
C LYS A 88 -8.03 -15.12 -3.22
N ALA A 89 -8.89 -14.11 -3.26
CA ALA A 89 -10.29 -14.25 -3.64
C ALA A 89 -10.47 -14.71 -5.09
N GLU A 90 -9.56 -14.35 -5.99
CA GLU A 90 -9.57 -14.88 -7.36
C GLU A 90 -9.15 -16.35 -7.43
N GLY A 91 -8.32 -16.82 -6.50
CA GLY A 91 -7.87 -18.21 -6.42
C GLY A 91 -7.00 -18.69 -7.58
N ILE A 92 -6.65 -17.80 -8.53
CA ILE A 92 -5.89 -18.10 -9.75
C ILE A 92 -4.41 -17.73 -9.60
N PHE A 93 -4.12 -16.64 -8.88
CA PHE A 93 -2.77 -16.11 -8.72
C PHE A 93 -2.26 -16.33 -7.29
N ALA A 94 -0.96 -16.62 -7.15
CA ALA A 94 -0.33 -16.65 -5.83
C ALA A 94 -0.12 -15.21 -5.34
N SER A 95 -0.64 -14.89 -4.16
CA SER A 95 -0.42 -13.59 -3.52
C SER A 95 1.02 -13.45 -3.01
N ALA A 96 1.44 -12.23 -2.68
CA ALA A 96 2.73 -12.00 -2.04
C ALA A 96 2.85 -12.80 -0.73
N ARG A 97 1.77 -12.82 0.05
CA ARG A 97 1.64 -13.63 1.27
C ARG A 97 1.83 -15.12 1.02
N ASP A 98 1.21 -15.69 -0.01
CA ASP A 98 1.36 -17.11 -0.34
C ASP A 98 2.82 -17.48 -0.67
N VAL A 99 3.54 -16.58 -1.34
CA VAL A 99 4.96 -16.76 -1.63
C VAL A 99 5.79 -16.71 -0.35
N PHE A 100 5.52 -15.75 0.53
CA PHE A 100 6.18 -15.65 1.84
C PHE A 100 5.94 -16.89 2.71
N ASP A 101 4.70 -17.34 2.83
CA ASP A 101 4.33 -18.52 3.62
C ASP A 101 4.97 -19.80 3.07
N ARG A 102 5.02 -19.96 1.75
CA ARG A 102 5.73 -21.07 1.11
C ARG A 102 7.22 -21.07 1.46
N GLN A 103 7.87 -19.92 1.40
CA GLN A 103 9.30 -19.80 1.75
C GLN A 103 9.54 -20.09 3.23
N LYS A 104 8.69 -19.58 4.11
CA LYS A 104 8.74 -19.85 5.56
C LYS A 104 8.61 -21.35 5.83
N LYS A 105 7.61 -22.01 5.23
CA LYS A 105 7.41 -23.46 5.35
C LYS A 105 8.61 -24.26 4.82
N ALA A 106 9.16 -23.88 3.67
CA ALA A 106 10.33 -24.54 3.09
C ALA A 106 11.57 -24.44 4.00
N ARG A 107 11.82 -23.26 4.59
CA ARG A 107 12.96 -23.08 5.52
C ARG A 107 12.77 -23.78 6.85
N MET A 108 11.54 -23.87 7.34
CA MET A 108 11.22 -24.62 8.57
C MET A 108 11.24 -26.14 8.38
N ALA A 109 11.10 -26.66 7.16
CA ALA A 109 11.13 -28.10 6.89
C ALA A 109 12.52 -28.73 7.12
N SER A 110 13.59 -27.93 7.08
CA SER A 110 14.96 -28.39 7.36
C SER A 110 15.34 -28.07 8.81
N ALA A 111 15.66 -29.09 9.61
CA ALA A 111 16.03 -28.93 11.03
C ALA A 111 17.20 -27.94 11.24
N ASP A 112 18.20 -27.92 10.35
CA ASP A 112 19.35 -27.03 10.44
C ASP A 112 19.03 -25.56 10.05
N SER A 113 18.08 -25.38 9.13
CA SER A 113 17.63 -24.04 8.69
C SER A 113 16.63 -23.44 9.67
N ALA A 114 15.76 -24.26 10.26
CA ALA A 114 14.81 -23.85 11.29
C ALA A 114 15.52 -23.25 12.52
N LYS A 115 16.65 -23.84 12.95
CA LYS A 115 17.45 -23.32 14.07
C LYS A 115 18.07 -21.94 13.81
N LYS A 116 18.36 -21.62 12.54
CA LYS A 116 19.00 -20.36 12.13
C LYS A 116 17.99 -19.29 11.75
N MET A 117 16.73 -19.65 11.57
CA MET A 117 15.67 -18.73 11.18
C MET A 117 15.31 -17.81 12.34
N ARG A 118 15.39 -16.50 12.11
CA ARG A 118 14.91 -15.48 13.04
C ARG A 118 13.64 -14.87 12.48
N MET A 119 12.53 -15.10 13.17
CA MET A 119 11.29 -14.40 12.88
C MET A 119 11.41 -12.98 13.42
N ILE A 120 11.32 -11.98 12.54
CA ILE A 120 11.18 -10.60 12.95
C ILE A 120 9.66 -10.37 13.11
N PRO A 121 9.17 -10.03 14.32
CA PRO A 121 7.76 -9.77 14.53
C PRO A 121 7.29 -8.62 13.63
N ALA A 122 6.08 -8.74 13.06
CA ALA A 122 5.45 -7.73 12.21
C ALA A 122 6.16 -7.42 10.88
N LEU A 123 6.90 -8.39 10.33
CA LEU A 123 7.50 -8.29 9.00
C LEU A 123 6.88 -9.34 8.07
N GLY A 124 6.14 -8.90 7.06
CA GLY A 124 5.46 -9.74 6.08
C GLY A 124 4.10 -10.30 6.51
N ASP A 125 3.62 -9.96 7.70
CA ASP A 125 2.25 -10.30 8.15
C ASP A 125 1.21 -9.35 7.51
N GLU A 126 1.67 -8.16 7.12
CA GLU A 126 1.00 -7.09 6.39
C GLU A 126 1.02 -7.26 4.86
N ALA A 127 1.70 -8.30 4.36
CA ALA A 127 1.82 -8.61 2.94
C ALA A 127 0.57 -9.29 2.36
#